data_AF-A0A2S8R7Q9-F1
#
_entry.id   AF-A0A2S8R7Q9-F1
#
_cell.length_a   1.000
_cell.length_b   1.000
_cell.length_c   1.000
_cell.angle_alpha   90.00
_cell.angle_beta   90.00
_cell.angle_gamma   90.00
#
_symmetry.space_group_name_H-M   'P 1'
#
loop_
_entity.id
_entity.type
_entity.pdbx_description
1 polymer ?
#
loop_
_entity_poly.entity_id
_entity_poly.type
_entity_poly.pdbx_seq_one_letter_code
_entity_poly.pdbx_strand_id
1 'polypeptide(L)'
;MKIKGIFIIIFIAFIIVGVLLLDNYAKALGNSVNIEILIDGVDDVPKVGRIGEPIKFEEYIEMWHSSGGYWIYKDIRIYDTSLNRDLLNENTLADAIKGEFKFEYELDSELYEKLIKTEDLKVVCSTTLKNPTTEDQYRN
;
A
#
# COMPACT_ATOMS: atom_id res chain seq x y z
N MET A 1 -11.85 -7.13 55.01
CA MET A 1 -11.59 -6.15 53.93
C MET A 1 -10.26 -6.34 53.17
N LYS A 2 -9.52 -7.46 53.30
CA LYS A 2 -8.18 -7.60 52.69
C LYS A 2 -8.17 -8.09 51.22
N ILE A 3 -9.19 -8.84 50.81
CA ILE A 3 -9.24 -9.48 49.48
C ILE A 3 -9.56 -8.45 48.37
N LYS A 4 -10.41 -7.45 48.65
CA LYS A 4 -10.78 -6.40 47.68
C LYS A 4 -9.59 -5.54 47.25
N GLY A 5 -8.66 -5.26 48.16
CA GLY A 5 -7.45 -4.49 47.87
C GLY A 5 -6.47 -5.23 46.95
N ILE A 6 -6.36 -6.55 47.09
CA ILE A 6 -5.49 -7.40 46.24
C ILE A 6 -6.01 -7.42 44.80
N PHE A 7 -7.33 -7.52 44.60
CA PHE A 7 -7.92 -7.46 43.24
C PHE A 7 -7.69 -6.11 42.55
N ILE A 8 -7.74 -5.01 43.30
CA ILE A 8 -7.45 -3.68 42.75
C ILE A 8 -5.99 -3.58 42.31
N ILE A 9 -5.04 -4.10 43.10
CA ILE A 9 -3.61 -4.11 42.76
C ILE A 9 -3.36 -4.94 41.50
N ILE A 10 -3.97 -6.13 41.40
CA ILE A 10 -3.86 -6.99 40.21
C ILE A 10 -4.42 -6.27 38.97
N PHE A 11 -5.59 -5.64 39.10
CA PHE A 11 -6.23 -4.93 38.00
C PHE A 11 -5.37 -3.75 37.51
N ILE A 12 -4.76 -2.98 38.42
CA ILE A 12 -3.83 -1.90 38.07
C ILE A 12 -2.57 -2.46 37.37
N ALA A 13 -2.02 -3.58 37.85
CA ALA A 13 -0.88 -4.22 37.20
C ALA A 13 -1.20 -4.66 35.76
N PHE A 14 -2.41 -5.19 35.51
CA PHE A 14 -2.87 -5.53 34.16
C PHE A 14 -3.00 -4.31 33.24
N ILE A 15 -3.51 -3.18 33.76
CA ILE A 15 -3.58 -1.93 32.98
C ILE A 15 -2.18 -1.45 32.61
N ILE A 16 -1.23 -1.47 33.56
CA ILE A 16 0.15 -1.04 33.32
C ILE A 16 0.82 -1.92 32.26
N VAL A 17 0.67 -3.24 32.35
CA VAL A 17 1.19 -4.18 31.33
C VAL A 17 0.54 -3.94 29.97
N GLY A 18 -0.77 -3.71 29.92
CA GLY A 18 -1.49 -3.39 28.68
C GLY A 18 -0.98 -2.11 28.01
N VAL A 19 -0.74 -1.05 28.79
CA VAL A 19 -0.17 0.21 28.27
C VAL A 19 1.27 0.02 27.78
N LEU A 20 2.10 -0.75 28.49
CA LEU A 20 3.46 -1.07 28.05
C LEU A 20 3.49 -1.88 26.75
N LEU A 21 2.57 -2.83 26.58
CA LEU A 21 2.44 -3.62 25.35
C LEU A 21 1.99 -2.75 24.16
N LEU A 22 1.05 -1.83 24.38
CA LEU A 22 0.61 -0.88 23.35
C LEU A 22 1.71 0.12 22.95
N ASP A 23 2.49 0.62 23.91
CA ASP A 23 3.62 1.52 23.65
C ASP A 23 4.75 0.81 22.87
N ASN A 24 5.06 -0.44 23.22
CA ASN A 24 6.02 -1.25 22.47
C ASN A 24 5.51 -1.60 21.06
N TYR A 25 4.21 -1.86 20.89
CA TYR A 25 3.60 -2.06 19.57
C TYR A 25 3.66 -0.78 18.73
N ALA A 26 3.33 0.37 19.33
CA ALA A 26 3.41 1.67 18.66
C ALA A 26 4.87 2.05 18.32
N LYS A 27 5.85 1.70 19.16
CA LYS A 27 7.28 1.88 18.88
C LYS A 27 7.82 0.92 17.81
N ALA A 28 7.35 -0.33 17.78
CA ALA A 28 7.67 -1.26 16.70
C ALA A 28 7.11 -0.80 15.35
N LEU A 29 5.93 -0.16 15.34
CA LEU A 29 5.38 0.51 14.17
C LEU A 29 6.09 1.86 13.86
N GLY A 30 6.66 2.50 14.88
CA GLY A 30 7.38 3.77 14.80
C GLY A 30 8.85 3.67 14.38
N ASN A 31 9.45 2.47 14.40
CA ASN A 31 10.62 2.17 13.59
C ASN A 31 10.13 2.12 12.14
N SER A 32 10.24 3.25 11.44
CA SER A 32 9.80 3.39 10.06
C SER A 32 10.48 2.32 9.19
N VAL A 33 9.75 1.28 8.82
CA VAL A 33 10.19 0.31 7.82
C VAL A 33 10.51 1.12 6.56
N ASN A 34 11.77 1.07 6.14
CA ASN A 34 12.20 1.77 4.94
C ASN A 34 11.80 0.92 3.74
N ILE A 35 10.75 1.34 3.02
CA ILE A 35 10.24 0.61 1.86
C ILE A 35 10.73 1.29 0.60
N GLU A 36 11.54 0.57 -0.16
CA GLU A 36 12.00 0.95 -1.48
C GLU A 36 11.27 0.10 -2.54
N ILE A 37 10.77 0.75 -3.58
CA ILE A 37 10.10 0.07 -4.70
C ILE A 37 11.06 0.03 -5.89
N LEU A 38 11.31 -1.16 -6.41
CA LEU A 38 12.19 -1.42 -7.55
C LEU A 38 11.37 -1.92 -8.74
N ILE A 39 11.68 -1.46 -9.94
CA ILE A 39 11.06 -1.91 -11.18
C ILE A 39 11.96 -2.96 -11.85
N ASP A 40 11.41 -4.15 -12.05
CA ASP A 40 12.10 -5.26 -12.72
C ASP A 40 12.54 -4.87 -14.14
N GLY A 41 13.80 -5.15 -14.47
CA GLY A 41 14.43 -4.76 -15.74
C GLY A 41 14.85 -3.29 -15.85
N VAL A 42 14.53 -2.44 -14.87
CA VAL A 42 14.97 -1.04 -14.80
C VAL A 42 15.98 -0.84 -13.66
N ASP A 43 15.65 -1.32 -12.46
CA ASP A 43 16.47 -1.19 -11.26
C ASP A 43 17.28 -2.47 -10.95
N ASP A 44 18.38 -2.32 -10.20
CA ASP A 44 19.19 -3.45 -9.76
C ASP A 44 18.49 -4.25 -8.66
N VAL A 45 17.95 -5.42 -9.03
CA VAL A 45 17.20 -6.30 -8.13
C VAL A 45 18.13 -7.05 -7.15
N PRO A 46 17.79 -7.13 -5.84
CA PRO A 46 18.53 -7.93 -4.87
C PRO A 46 18.60 -9.41 -5.28
N LYS A 47 19.81 -9.97 -5.31
CA LYS A 47 20.04 -11.37 -5.71
C LYS A 47 19.88 -12.37 -4.55
N VAL A 48 19.79 -11.88 -3.32
CA VAL A 48 19.72 -12.70 -2.09
C VAL A 48 18.73 -12.08 -1.10
N GLY A 49 18.16 -12.88 -0.20
CA GLY A 49 17.26 -12.40 0.85
C GLY A 49 15.79 -12.30 0.45
N ARG A 50 15.29 -13.23 -0.37
CA ARG A 50 13.87 -13.27 -0.74
C ARG A 50 13.01 -13.65 0.48
N ILE A 51 12.15 -12.74 0.92
CA ILE A 51 11.27 -12.92 2.09
C ILE A 51 9.88 -13.44 1.69
N GLY A 52 9.44 -13.16 0.45
CA GLY A 52 8.13 -13.57 -0.08
C GLY A 52 8.18 -13.95 -1.56
N GLU A 53 7.19 -14.72 -1.99
CA GLU A 53 6.99 -15.11 -3.38
C GLU A 53 6.34 -13.99 -4.20
N PRO A 54 6.50 -13.97 -5.54
CA PRO A 54 5.85 -12.95 -6.35
C PRO A 54 4.34 -13.17 -6.30
N ILE A 55 3.62 -12.09 -6.02
CA ILE A 55 2.16 -12.08 -6.06
C ILE A 55 1.77 -11.50 -7.41
N LYS A 56 0.88 -12.20 -8.13
CA LYS A 56 0.34 -11.70 -9.39
C LYS A 56 -0.86 -10.81 -9.09
N PHE A 57 -0.73 -9.52 -9.41
CA PHE A 57 -1.84 -8.56 -9.34
C PHE A 57 -2.60 -8.62 -10.67
N GLU A 58 -3.69 -9.39 -10.71
CA GLU A 58 -4.62 -9.43 -11.85
C GLU A 58 -5.90 -8.66 -11.54
N GLU A 59 -5.78 -7.34 -11.33
CA GLU A 59 -6.94 -6.47 -11.26
C GLU A 59 -7.08 -5.67 -12.55
N TYR A 60 -8.23 -5.80 -13.19
CA TYR A 60 -8.59 -5.06 -14.38
C TYR A 60 -9.57 -3.95 -14.00
N ILE A 61 -9.21 -2.71 -14.29
CA ILE A 61 -10.13 -1.58 -14.19
C ILE A 61 -10.82 -1.44 -15.55
N GLU A 62 -12.12 -1.70 -15.58
CA GLU A 62 -12.97 -1.43 -16.73
C GLU A 62 -13.80 -0.17 -16.48
N MET A 63 -13.49 0.91 -17.20
CA MET A 63 -14.24 2.16 -17.14
C MET A 63 -15.30 2.21 -18.23
N TRP A 64 -16.49 2.72 -17.91
CA TRP A 64 -17.59 2.88 -18.86
C TRP A 64 -17.71 4.32 -19.33
N HIS A 65 -17.88 4.54 -20.64
CA HIS A 65 -18.18 5.88 -21.15
C HIS A 65 -19.69 6.13 -21.10
N SER A 66 -20.08 7.23 -20.44
CA SER A 66 -21.46 7.65 -20.27
C SER A 66 -21.85 8.65 -21.35
N SER A 67 -23.10 8.59 -21.82
CA SER A 67 -23.66 9.56 -22.77
C SER A 67 -23.69 11.00 -22.25
N GLY A 68 -23.45 11.20 -20.94
CA GLY A 68 -23.26 12.50 -20.32
C GLY A 68 -21.88 13.13 -20.54
N GLY A 69 -20.99 12.48 -21.30
CA GLY A 69 -19.67 12.99 -21.65
C GLY A 69 -18.63 12.82 -20.54
N TYR A 70 -18.57 11.61 -19.97
CA TYR A 70 -17.55 11.25 -18.99
C TYR A 70 -17.32 9.73 -18.93
N TRP A 71 -16.13 9.33 -18.53
CA TRP A 71 -15.78 7.98 -18.11
C TRP A 71 -16.10 7.78 -16.62
N ILE A 72 -16.61 6.61 -16.24
CA ILE A 72 -16.94 6.27 -14.85
C ILE A 72 -16.41 4.90 -14.45
N TYR A 73 -15.87 4.83 -13.23
CA TYR A 73 -15.60 3.59 -12.52
C TYR A 73 -15.72 3.84 -11.01
N LYS A 74 -16.59 3.07 -10.34
CA LYS A 74 -16.97 3.32 -8.93
C LYS A 74 -17.33 4.81 -8.73
N ASP A 75 -16.65 5.49 -7.81
CA ASP A 75 -16.87 6.90 -7.48
C ASP A 75 -16.03 7.88 -8.32
N ILE A 76 -15.15 7.37 -9.20
CA ILE A 76 -14.30 8.19 -10.07
C ILE A 76 -15.07 8.56 -11.34
N ARG A 77 -15.05 9.85 -11.69
CA ARG A 77 -15.59 10.37 -12.94
C ARG A 77 -14.58 11.27 -13.64
N ILE A 78 -14.30 10.96 -14.91
CA ILE A 78 -13.39 11.74 -15.75
C ILE A 78 -14.19 12.30 -16.93
N TYR A 79 -14.41 13.60 -16.93
CA TYR A 79 -15.14 14.28 -17.99
C TYR A 79 -14.34 14.32 -19.29
N ASP A 80 -15.04 14.22 -20.43
CA ASP A 80 -14.43 14.30 -21.76
C ASP A 80 -13.59 15.58 -21.93
N THR A 81 -14.01 16.68 -21.30
CA THR A 81 -13.28 17.95 -21.31
C THR A 81 -11.91 17.86 -20.65
N SER A 82 -11.77 17.06 -19.59
CA SER A 82 -10.49 16.84 -18.91
C SER A 82 -9.52 16.03 -19.78
N LEU A 83 -10.05 15.30 -20.76
CA LEU A 83 -9.28 14.53 -21.75
C LEU A 83 -9.06 15.30 -23.06
N ASN A 84 -9.32 16.61 -23.11
CA ASN A 84 -9.34 17.40 -24.35
C ASN A 84 -10.25 16.80 -25.45
N ARG A 85 -11.26 16.01 -25.05
CA ARG A 85 -12.17 15.24 -25.91
C ARG A 85 -11.47 14.15 -26.74
N ASP A 86 -10.23 13.79 -26.41
CA ASP A 86 -9.50 12.69 -27.03
C ASP A 86 -9.78 11.38 -26.29
N LEU A 87 -10.93 10.78 -26.58
CA LEU A 87 -11.47 9.62 -25.86
C LEU A 87 -10.79 8.29 -26.22
N LEU A 88 -10.00 8.27 -27.29
CA LEU A 88 -9.32 7.06 -27.78
C LEU A 88 -7.86 7.00 -27.34
N ASN A 89 -7.37 8.03 -26.66
CA ASN A 89 -6.00 8.11 -26.20
C ASN A 89 -5.87 7.50 -24.81
N GLU A 90 -5.45 6.25 -24.80
CA GLU A 90 -5.22 5.46 -23.58
C GLU A 90 -4.26 6.16 -22.61
N ASN A 91 -3.25 6.89 -23.11
CA ASN A 91 -2.30 7.62 -22.25
C ASN A 91 -2.99 8.78 -21.53
N THR A 92 -3.82 9.56 -22.24
CA THR A 92 -4.57 10.67 -21.62
C THR A 92 -5.53 10.18 -20.55
N LEU A 93 -6.18 9.02 -20.78
CA LEU A 93 -7.03 8.40 -19.78
C LEU A 93 -6.23 7.88 -18.59
N ALA A 94 -5.10 7.21 -18.84
CA ALA A 94 -4.19 6.70 -17.81
C ALA A 94 -3.63 7.82 -16.93
N ASP A 95 -3.24 8.95 -17.52
CA ASP A 95 -2.78 10.12 -16.78
C ASP A 95 -3.89 10.73 -15.92
N ALA A 96 -5.13 10.75 -16.42
CA ALA A 96 -6.28 11.29 -15.70
C ALA A 96 -6.75 10.42 -14.52
N ILE A 97 -6.38 9.12 -14.49
CA ILE A 97 -6.64 8.21 -13.36
C ILE A 97 -5.41 8.01 -12.45
N LYS A 98 -4.28 8.66 -12.76
CA LYS A 98 -3.04 8.44 -12.01
C LYS A 98 -3.24 8.84 -10.53
N GLY A 99 -3.02 7.89 -9.63
CA GLY A 99 -3.19 8.09 -8.19
C GLY A 99 -4.63 7.98 -7.68
N GLU A 100 -5.62 7.79 -8.55
CA GLU A 100 -7.04 7.65 -8.17
C GLU A 100 -7.37 6.22 -7.67
N PHE A 101 -6.49 5.26 -7.97
CA PHE A 101 -6.67 3.85 -7.59
C PHE A 101 -5.76 3.44 -6.45
N LYS A 102 -6.39 2.97 -5.37
CA LYS A 102 -5.71 2.23 -4.30
C LYS A 102 -6.12 0.77 -4.39
N PHE A 103 -5.13 -0.10 -4.58
CA PHE A 103 -5.29 -1.54 -4.48
C PHE A 103 -4.91 -1.97 -3.06
N GLU A 104 -5.77 -2.75 -2.43
CA GLU A 104 -5.51 -3.35 -1.13
C GLU A 104 -5.48 -4.86 -1.32
N TYR A 105 -4.39 -5.50 -0.91
CA TYR A 105 -4.23 -6.94 -1.01
C TYR A 105 -3.99 -7.51 0.38
N GLU A 106 -4.74 -8.56 0.71
CA GLU A 106 -4.56 -9.25 1.98
C GLU A 106 -3.24 -10.02 1.97
N LEU A 107 -2.33 -9.65 2.87
CA LEU A 107 -1.08 -10.35 3.04
C LEU A 107 -1.31 -11.61 3.86
N ASP A 108 -0.69 -12.70 3.44
CA ASP A 108 -0.58 -13.90 4.26
C ASP A 108 0.05 -13.54 5.62
N SER A 109 -0.48 -14.14 6.68
CA SER A 109 -0.07 -13.86 8.07
C SER A 109 1.40 -14.20 8.33
N GLU A 110 1.95 -15.24 7.71
CA GLU A 110 3.36 -15.61 7.84
C GLU A 110 4.26 -14.61 7.11
N LEU A 111 3.83 -14.17 5.93
CA LEU A 111 4.51 -13.11 5.18
C LEU A 111 4.50 -11.79 5.97
N TYR A 112 3.34 -11.37 6.48
CA TYR A 112 3.21 -10.16 7.30
C TYR A 112 4.17 -10.17 8.50
N GLU A 113 4.24 -11.28 9.23
CA GLU A 113 5.13 -11.44 10.39
C GLU A 113 6.62 -11.36 10.03
N LYS A 114 7.00 -11.77 8.82
CA LYS A 114 8.37 -11.61 8.31
C LYS A 114 8.64 -10.15 7.91
N LEU A 115 7.67 -9.47 7.30
CA LEU A 115 7.79 -8.08 6.86
C LEU A 115 7.99 -7.13 8.05
N ILE A 116 7.18 -7.24 9.10
CA ILE A 116 7.26 -6.34 10.27
C ILE A 116 8.55 -6.50 11.11
N LYS A 117 9.31 -7.58 10.89
CA LYS A 117 10.61 -7.84 11.55
C LYS A 117 11.80 -7.39 10.70
N THR A 118 11.54 -6.91 9.48
CA THR A 118 12.56 -6.48 8.53
C THR A 118 12.63 -4.96 8.54
N GLU A 119 13.81 -4.39 8.79
CA GLU A 119 14.01 -2.93 8.89
C GLU A 119 14.03 -2.25 7.51
N ASP A 120 14.73 -2.86 6.54
CA ASP A 120 14.86 -2.36 5.16
C ASP A 120 14.19 -3.34 4.18
N LEU A 121 13.15 -2.88 3.51
CA LEU A 121 12.29 -3.70 2.67
C LEU A 121 12.35 -3.22 1.23
N LYS A 122 12.74 -4.11 0.32
CA LYS A 122 12.73 -3.84 -1.13
C LYS A 122 11.60 -4.63 -1.78
N VAL A 123 10.69 -3.93 -2.42
CA VAL A 123 9.56 -4.53 -3.16
C VAL A 123 9.85 -4.44 -4.64
N VAL A 124 9.96 -5.59 -5.30
CA VAL A 124 10.27 -5.67 -6.74
C VAL A 124 8.98 -5.87 -7.51
N CYS A 125 8.65 -4.89 -8.35
CA CYS A 125 7.44 -4.86 -9.17
C CYS A 125 7.80 -5.11 -10.63
N SER A 126 7.08 -6.02 -11.29
CA SER A 126 7.13 -6.17 -12.75
C SER A 126 5.91 -5.47 -13.36
N THR A 127 6.09 -4.86 -14.53
CA THR A 127 5.04 -4.10 -15.21
C THR A 127 5.19 -4.20 -16.72
N THR A 128 4.06 -4.15 -17.41
CA THR A 128 3.99 -4.09 -18.88
C THR A 128 3.90 -2.65 -19.40
N LEU A 129 3.89 -1.65 -18.50
CA LEU A 129 3.91 -0.24 -18.85
C LEU A 129 5.21 0.10 -19.59
N LYS A 130 5.10 0.87 -20.68
CA LYS A 130 6.26 1.23 -21.51
C LYS A 130 7.22 2.19 -20.82
N ASN A 131 6.71 3.06 -19.94
CA ASN A 131 7.47 4.08 -19.20
C ASN A 131 7.05 4.07 -17.73
N PRO A 132 7.41 3.04 -16.95
CA PRO A 132 7.09 3.00 -15.53
C PRO A 132 7.93 4.04 -14.78
N THR A 133 7.28 4.85 -13.95
CA THR A 133 7.94 5.84 -13.10
C THR A 133 7.52 5.61 -11.66
N THR A 134 8.48 5.59 -10.74
CA THR A 134 8.19 5.71 -9.30
C THR A 134 7.97 7.19 -8.95
N GLU A 135 7.07 7.48 -8.02
CA GLU A 135 6.67 8.86 -7.66
C GLU A 135 7.83 9.73 -7.18
N ASP A 136 8.95 9.13 -6.77
CA ASP A 136 10.17 9.84 -6.38
C ASP A 136 10.78 10.71 -7.50
N GLN A 137 10.41 10.49 -8.77
CA GLN A 137 10.88 11.31 -9.90
C GLN A 137 10.09 12.61 -10.14
N TYR A 138 8.94 12.82 -9.48
CA TYR A 138 8.09 14.01 -9.67
C TYR A 138 8.28 15.10 -8.59
N ARG A 139 9.20 14.91 -7.65
CA ARG A 139 9.70 15.99 -6.76
C ARG A 139 10.87 16.72 -7.43
N ASN A 140 10.60 17.50 -8.47
CA ASN A 140 11.51 18.55 -8.99
C ASN A 140 10.72 19.81 -9.29
#